data_AF-A0A1B8Q6Y5-F1
#
_entry.id   AF-A0A1B8Q6Y5-F1
#
_cell.length_a   1.000
_cell.length_b   1.000
_cell.length_c   1.000
_cell.angle_alpha   90.00
_cell.angle_beta   90.00
_cell.angle_gamma   90.00
#
_symmetry.space_group_name_H-M   'P 1'
#
loop_
_entity.id
_entity.type
_entity.pdbx_description
1 polymer ?
#
loop_
_entity_poly.entity_id
_entity_poly.type
_entity_poly.pdbx_seq_one_letter_code
_entity_poly.pdbx_strand_id
1 'polypeptide(L)'
;MQSIDFLSDVKDKIKESRISDDMAKVCFAIIDYLSTEPDKKTHLTFARLYDISPKVDENTFYNAVFLLTRHKFGVLEQNFEAINCRGDYQIVPDKQQIIDDIKEKEFFNPFTGKELSEQEFGEQVLTFFSPTQKMMQAVNYV
;
A
#
# COMPACT_ATOMS: atom_id res chain seq x y z
N MET A 1 13.86 17.78 16.36
CA MET A 1 12.49 18.33 16.28
C MET A 1 11.75 17.63 15.15
N GLN A 2 11.44 16.32 15.21
CA GLN A 2 10.96 15.63 13.99
C GLN A 2 9.96 14.45 14.13
N SER A 3 9.67 13.87 15.31
CA SER A 3 8.80 12.68 15.38
C SER A 3 7.30 12.95 15.61
N ILE A 4 6.94 13.84 16.55
CA ILE A 4 5.52 14.14 16.85
C ILE A 4 4.81 14.89 15.71
N ASP A 5 5.56 15.55 14.83
CA ASP A 5 5.04 16.45 13.78
C ASP A 5 4.53 15.70 12.54
N PHE A 6 5.09 14.52 12.21
CA PHE A 6 4.76 13.82 10.97
C PHE A 6 3.32 13.29 10.93
N LEU A 7 2.86 12.64 12.00
CA LEU A 7 1.52 12.05 12.03
C LEU A 7 0.42 13.12 12.04
N SER A 8 0.64 14.23 12.75
CA SER A 8 -0.25 15.39 12.71
C SER A 8 -0.27 16.02 11.32
N ASP A 9 0.89 16.29 10.73
CA ASP A 9 1.02 16.89 9.40
C ASP A 9 0.34 16.04 8.32
N VAL A 10 0.52 14.72 8.34
CA VAL A 10 -0.17 13.81 7.42
C VAL A 10 -1.69 13.87 7.62
N LYS A 11 -2.17 13.83 8.87
CA LYS A 11 -3.61 13.90 9.15
C LYS A 11 -4.20 15.23 8.70
N ASP A 12 -3.48 16.35 8.87
CA ASP A 12 -3.93 17.66 8.42
C ASP A 12 -3.94 17.78 6.89
N LYS A 13 -2.89 17.27 6.21
CA LYS A 13 -2.88 17.14 4.74
C LYS A 13 -4.04 16.32 4.18
N ILE A 14 -4.48 15.30 4.92
CA ILE A 14 -5.66 14.49 4.53
C ILE A 14 -6.93 15.33 4.66
N LYS A 15 -7.12 16.06 5.77
CA LYS A 15 -8.28 16.96 5.96
C LYS A 15 -8.34 18.07 4.92
N GLU A 16 -7.18 18.58 4.50
CA GLU A 16 -7.07 19.60 3.46
C GLU A 16 -7.21 19.05 2.03
N SER A 17 -7.15 17.72 1.87
CA SER A 17 -7.33 17.09 0.56
C SER A 17 -8.81 17.10 0.17
N ARG A 18 -9.08 17.31 -1.13
CA ARG A 18 -10.44 17.22 -1.70
C ARG A 18 -10.89 15.76 -1.85
N ILE A 19 -11.08 15.08 -0.72
CA ILE A 19 -11.55 13.69 -0.62
C ILE A 19 -12.85 13.62 0.18
N SER A 20 -13.57 12.50 0.12
CA SER A 20 -14.76 12.29 0.94
C SER A 20 -14.38 12.04 2.41
N ASP A 21 -15.31 12.33 3.31
CA ASP A 21 -15.16 12.04 4.75
C ASP A 21 -14.92 10.55 5.00
N ASP A 22 -15.56 9.67 4.23
CA ASP A 22 -15.41 8.23 4.36
C ASP A 22 -14.00 7.76 3.95
N MET A 23 -13.45 8.33 2.86
CA MET A 23 -12.07 8.09 2.46
C MET A 23 -11.09 8.59 3.54
N ALA A 24 -11.35 9.76 4.14
CA ALA A 24 -10.53 10.29 5.23
C ALA A 24 -10.55 9.38 6.47
N LYS A 25 -11.73 8.86 6.85
CA LYS A 25 -11.86 7.90 7.98
C LYS A 25 -11.08 6.62 7.74
N VAL A 26 -11.10 6.07 6.53
CA VAL A 26 -10.26 4.91 6.16
C VAL A 26 -8.78 5.25 6.32
N CYS A 27 -8.33 6.39 5.78
CA CYS A 27 -6.95 6.82 5.92
C CYS A 27 -6.53 6.92 7.40
N PHE A 28 -7.36 7.52 8.26
CA PHE A 28 -7.06 7.65 9.68
C PHE A 28 -7.02 6.30 10.39
N ALA A 29 -7.94 5.38 10.10
CA ALA A 29 -7.92 4.04 10.68
C ALA A 29 -6.63 3.28 10.35
N ILE A 30 -6.16 3.37 9.10
CA ILE A 30 -4.90 2.76 8.69
C ILE A 30 -3.72 3.43 9.42
N ILE A 31 -3.66 4.76 9.47
CA ILE A 31 -2.61 5.50 10.18
C ILE A 31 -2.57 5.11 11.66
N ASP A 32 -3.71 5.03 12.32
CA ASP A 32 -3.82 4.69 13.74
C ASP A 32 -3.36 3.24 13.99
N TYR A 33 -3.74 2.31 13.12
CA TYR A 33 -3.27 0.93 13.18
C TYR A 33 -1.75 0.82 13.02
N LEU A 34 -1.17 1.55 12.07
CA LEU A 34 0.28 1.58 11.84
C LEU A 34 1.04 2.29 12.96
N SER A 35 0.41 3.21 13.68
CA SER A 35 1.02 3.97 14.78
C SER A 35 1.29 3.11 16.02
N THR A 36 0.82 1.87 16.04
CA THR A 36 1.15 0.88 17.08
C THR A 36 2.09 -0.15 16.46
N GLU A 37 3.33 -0.32 16.94
CA GLU A 37 4.28 -1.36 16.45
C GLU A 37 4.37 -1.47 14.90
N PRO A 38 4.80 -0.42 14.17
CA PRO A 38 4.85 -0.42 12.70
C PRO A 38 5.82 -1.47 12.14
N ASP A 39 6.92 -1.77 12.86
CA ASP A 39 7.93 -2.75 12.41
C ASP A 39 7.40 -4.18 12.31
N LYS A 40 6.27 -4.47 12.97
CA LYS A 40 5.59 -5.78 12.88
C LYS A 40 4.61 -5.86 11.71
N LYS A 41 4.44 -4.79 10.93
CA LYS A 41 3.41 -4.65 9.90
C LYS A 41 4.01 -4.58 8.49
N THR A 42 5.04 -5.38 8.24
CA THR A 42 5.83 -5.33 7.00
C THR A 42 5.14 -5.94 5.77
N HIS A 43 4.02 -6.65 5.97
CA HIS A 43 3.22 -7.23 4.88
C HIS A 43 1.73 -7.07 5.18
N LEU A 44 1.08 -6.15 4.48
CA LEU A 44 -0.33 -5.80 4.64
C LEU A 44 -1.05 -5.99 3.30
N THR A 45 -1.91 -6.99 3.21
CA THR A 45 -2.79 -7.16 2.04
C THR A 45 -3.96 -6.19 2.09
N PHE A 46 -4.66 -6.01 0.96
CA PHE A 46 -5.92 -5.26 0.95
C PHE A 46 -6.93 -5.82 1.94
N ALA A 47 -7.07 -7.14 2.03
CA ALA A 47 -7.97 -7.77 3.01
C ALA A 47 -7.64 -7.33 4.44
N ARG A 48 -6.35 -7.34 4.80
CA ARG A 48 -5.91 -6.90 6.14
C ARG A 48 -6.21 -5.43 6.40
N LEU A 49 -5.96 -4.57 5.41
CA LEU A 49 -6.26 -3.13 5.50
C LEU A 49 -7.78 -2.87 5.55
N TYR A 50 -8.59 -3.69 4.87
CA TYR A 50 -10.04 -3.59 4.87
C TYR A 50 -10.64 -3.98 6.22
N ASP A 51 -10.08 -5.00 6.88
CA ASP A 51 -10.54 -5.47 8.19
C ASP A 51 -10.38 -4.44 9.31
N ILE A 52 -9.34 -3.61 9.24
CA ILE A 52 -9.07 -2.55 10.23
C ILE A 52 -9.80 -1.24 9.90
N SER A 53 -10.43 -1.15 8.73
CA SER A 53 -11.03 0.08 8.21
C SER A 53 -12.54 0.10 8.45
N PRO A 54 -13.16 1.30 8.55
CA PRO A 54 -14.61 1.44 8.49
C PRO A 54 -15.18 0.80 7.22
N LYS A 55 -16.40 0.26 7.31
CA LYS A 55 -17.08 -0.32 6.15
C LYS A 55 -17.53 0.80 5.20
N VAL A 56 -16.93 0.79 4.02
CA VAL A 56 -17.19 1.70 2.90
C VAL A 56 -17.23 0.87 1.61
N ASP A 57 -17.62 1.49 0.49
CA ASP A 57 -17.52 0.84 -0.81
C ASP A 57 -16.06 0.60 -1.21
N GLU A 58 -15.84 -0.40 -2.05
CA GLU A 58 -14.50 -0.85 -2.45
C GLU A 58 -13.69 0.27 -3.12
N ASN A 59 -14.32 1.08 -3.97
CA ASN A 59 -13.63 2.17 -4.66
C ASN A 59 -13.13 3.22 -3.66
N THR A 60 -13.95 3.62 -2.70
CA THR A 60 -13.54 4.52 -1.61
C THR A 60 -12.37 3.94 -0.82
N PHE A 61 -12.43 2.64 -0.47
CA PHE A 61 -11.37 1.97 0.26
C PHE A 61 -10.05 1.92 -0.53
N TYR A 62 -10.07 1.43 -1.77
CA TYR A 62 -8.86 1.34 -2.60
C TYR A 62 -8.24 2.71 -2.84
N ASN A 63 -9.06 3.73 -3.12
CA ASN A 63 -8.59 5.09 -3.28
C ASN A 63 -7.93 5.62 -2.00
N ALA A 64 -8.46 5.32 -0.81
CA ALA A 64 -7.82 5.67 0.46
C ALA A 64 -6.45 5.01 0.63
N VAL A 65 -6.35 3.70 0.36
CA VAL A 65 -5.08 2.97 0.45
C VAL A 65 -4.03 3.54 -0.51
N PHE A 66 -4.40 3.75 -1.79
CA PHE A 66 -3.50 4.36 -2.77
C PHE A 66 -3.19 5.83 -2.50
N LEU A 67 -4.06 6.56 -1.81
CA LEU A 67 -3.76 7.92 -1.36
C LEU A 67 -2.56 7.89 -0.40
N LEU A 68 -2.55 6.96 0.55
CA LEU A 68 -1.49 6.82 1.56
C LEU A 68 -0.12 6.39 0.98
N THR A 69 -0.09 5.83 -0.23
CA THR A 69 1.18 5.49 -0.92
C THR A 69 1.81 6.68 -1.63
N ARG A 70 1.07 7.77 -1.87
CA ARG A 70 1.60 8.94 -2.57
C ARG A 70 2.70 9.60 -1.74
N HIS A 71 3.76 10.03 -2.42
CA HIS A 71 4.94 10.67 -1.81
C HIS A 71 4.58 11.82 -0.85
N LYS A 72 3.52 12.60 -1.15
CA LYS A 72 3.08 13.73 -0.31
C LYS A 72 2.59 13.33 1.09
N PHE A 73 2.10 12.10 1.26
CA PHE A 73 1.72 11.54 2.57
C PHE A 73 2.78 10.59 3.08
N GLY A 74 3.31 9.72 2.21
CA GLY A 74 4.43 8.83 2.52
C GLY A 74 4.16 7.91 3.71
N VAL A 75 2.95 7.36 3.83
CA VAL A 75 2.55 6.49 4.95
C VAL A 75 2.80 5.03 4.61
N LEU A 76 2.34 4.62 3.43
CA LEU A 76 2.49 3.26 2.92
C LEU A 76 3.48 3.23 1.75
N GLU A 77 4.16 2.10 1.59
CA GLU A 77 4.87 1.72 0.39
C GLU A 77 4.11 0.57 -0.28
N GLN A 78 3.86 0.69 -1.58
CA GLN A 78 3.31 -0.40 -2.38
C GLN A 78 4.43 -1.36 -2.75
N ASN A 79 4.15 -2.65 -2.65
CA ASN A 79 5.03 -3.74 -3.02
C ASN A 79 4.23 -4.79 -3.78
N PHE A 80 4.96 -5.66 -4.48
CA PHE A 80 4.38 -6.78 -5.19
C PHE A 80 5.12 -8.05 -4.82
N GLU A 81 4.38 -9.15 -4.74
CA GLU A 81 4.92 -10.50 -4.73
C GLU A 81 4.34 -11.26 -5.91
N ALA A 82 5.14 -12.14 -6.50
CA ALA A 82 4.69 -12.95 -7.61
C ALA A 82 5.19 -14.39 -7.51
N ILE A 83 4.47 -15.30 -8.17
CA ILE A 83 4.88 -16.71 -8.26
C ILE A 83 6.18 -16.81 -9.07
N ASN A 84 7.23 -17.34 -8.44
CA ASN A 84 8.52 -17.58 -9.08
C ASN A 84 8.55 -18.93 -9.83
N CYS A 85 9.69 -19.27 -10.44
CA CYS A 85 9.86 -20.51 -11.19
C CYS A 85 9.70 -21.81 -10.36
N ARG A 86 9.65 -21.72 -9.02
CA ARG A 86 9.45 -22.84 -8.10
C ARG A 86 8.00 -22.99 -7.63
N GLY A 87 7.12 -22.04 -7.99
CA GLY A 87 5.74 -22.02 -7.53
C GLY A 87 5.52 -21.25 -6.23
N ASP A 88 6.55 -20.61 -5.67
CA ASP A 88 6.47 -19.84 -4.42
C ASP A 88 6.28 -18.35 -4.70
N TYR A 89 5.54 -17.65 -3.82
CA TYR A 89 5.49 -16.18 -3.87
C TYR A 89 6.81 -15.57 -3.38
N GLN A 90 7.34 -14.65 -4.17
CA GLN A 90 8.55 -13.91 -3.85
C GLN A 90 8.34 -12.42 -4.15
N ILE A 91 8.93 -11.56 -3.31
CA ILE A 91 8.89 -10.11 -3.52
C ILE A 91 9.53 -9.76 -4.87
N VAL A 92 8.78 -9.01 -5.68
CA VAL A 92 9.24 -8.52 -6.98
C VAL A 92 10.26 -7.41 -6.76
N PRO A 93 11.49 -7.53 -7.30
CA PRO A 93 12.54 -6.54 -7.09
C PRO A 93 12.27 -5.24 -7.85
N ASP A 94 11.74 -5.32 -9.08
CA ASP A 94 11.37 -4.16 -9.89
C ASP A 94 9.86 -3.94 -9.85
N LYS A 95 9.43 -3.10 -8.92
CA LYS A 95 8.02 -2.71 -8.77
C LYS A 95 7.54 -1.84 -9.93
N GLN A 96 8.45 -1.10 -10.56
CA GLN A 96 8.10 -0.16 -11.62
C GLN A 96 7.68 -0.92 -12.87
N GLN A 97 8.35 -2.04 -13.17
CA GLN A 97 7.93 -2.98 -14.20
C GLN A 97 6.45 -3.38 -14.05
N ILE A 98 6.05 -3.86 -12.88
CA ILE A 98 4.65 -4.26 -12.61
C ILE A 98 3.66 -3.12 -12.86
N ILE A 99 4.02 -1.90 -12.45
CA ILE A 99 3.17 -0.72 -12.65
C ILE A 99 3.04 -0.38 -14.13
N ASP A 100 4.12 -0.53 -14.90
CA ASP A 100 4.13 -0.22 -16.33
C ASP A 100 3.39 -1.31 -17.13
N ASP A 101 3.57 -2.58 -16.80
CA ASP A 101 2.79 -3.71 -17.33
C ASP A 101 1.27 -3.47 -17.19
N ILE A 102 0.82 -3.01 -16.01
CA ILE A 102 -0.60 -2.66 -15.76
C ILE A 102 -1.07 -1.48 -16.62
N LYS A 103 -0.22 -0.45 -16.81
CA LYS A 103 -0.58 0.74 -17.60
C LYS A 103 -0.67 0.44 -19.09
N GLU A 104 0.31 -0.28 -19.61
CA GLU A 104 0.41 -0.63 -21.03
C GLU A 104 -0.50 -1.82 -21.40
N LYS A 105 -1.03 -2.52 -20.38
CA LYS A 105 -1.84 -3.75 -20.54
C LYS A 105 -1.05 -4.88 -21.20
N GLU A 106 0.24 -4.94 -20.89
CA GLU A 106 1.16 -5.98 -21.34
C GLU A 106 1.64 -6.73 -20.10
N PHE A 107 1.09 -7.94 -19.86
CA PHE A 107 1.27 -8.62 -18.58
C PHE A 107 2.32 -9.72 -18.68
N PHE A 108 3.31 -9.68 -17.79
CA PHE A 108 4.36 -10.70 -17.73
C PHE A 108 4.55 -11.22 -16.30
N ASN A 109 4.96 -12.48 -16.19
CA ASN A 109 5.49 -12.98 -14.93
C ASN A 109 6.87 -12.34 -14.69
N PRO A 110 7.09 -11.62 -13.58
CA PRO A 110 8.32 -10.85 -13.36
C PRO A 110 9.56 -11.72 -13.10
N PHE A 111 9.39 -13.01 -12.80
CA PHE A 111 10.50 -13.93 -12.56
C PHE A 111 10.86 -14.78 -13.76
N THR A 112 9.88 -15.10 -14.63
CA THR A 112 10.09 -15.99 -15.78
C THR A 112 10.04 -15.26 -17.11
N GLY A 113 9.54 -14.03 -17.17
CA GLY A 113 9.29 -13.28 -18.40
C GLY A 113 8.19 -13.88 -19.29
N LYS A 114 7.40 -14.81 -18.75
CA LYS A 114 6.30 -15.44 -19.49
C LYS A 114 5.16 -14.44 -19.62
N GLU A 115 4.66 -14.24 -20.83
CA GLU A 115 3.43 -13.47 -21.08
C GLU A 115 2.24 -14.14 -20.39
N LEU A 116 1.41 -13.33 -19.76
CA LEU A 116 0.23 -13.74 -19.01
C LEU A 116 -1.00 -13.05 -19.59
N SER A 117 -2.16 -13.69 -19.48
CA SER A 117 -3.42 -12.97 -19.54
C SER A 117 -3.60 -12.06 -18.32
N GLU A 118 -4.47 -11.06 -18.42
CA GLU A 118 -4.83 -10.18 -17.29
C GLU A 118 -5.32 -10.99 -16.06
N GLN A 119 -6.08 -12.05 -16.31
CA GLN A 119 -6.55 -12.94 -15.25
C GLN A 119 -5.39 -13.68 -14.58
N GLU A 120 -4.52 -14.32 -15.37
CA GLU A 120 -3.36 -15.04 -14.83
C GLU A 120 -2.44 -14.09 -14.06
N PHE A 121 -2.29 -12.85 -14.53
CA PHE A 121 -1.53 -11.82 -13.83
C PHE A 121 -2.15 -11.49 -12.47
N GLY A 122 -3.47 -11.30 -12.40
CA GLY A 122 -4.18 -11.06 -11.14
C GLY A 122 -4.11 -12.23 -10.15
N GLU A 123 -3.96 -13.47 -10.62
CA GLU A 123 -3.77 -14.66 -9.80
C GLU A 123 -2.30 -14.82 -9.33
N GLN A 124 -1.35 -14.42 -10.17
CA GLN A 124 0.08 -14.65 -9.93
C GLN A 124 0.81 -13.47 -9.30
N VAL A 125 0.31 -12.23 -9.45
CA VAL A 125 0.97 -11.01 -8.98
C VAL A 125 0.08 -10.33 -7.94
N LEU A 126 0.49 -10.40 -6.68
CA LEU A 126 -0.27 -9.89 -5.55
C LEU A 126 0.32 -8.57 -5.04
N THR A 127 -0.55 -7.60 -4.78
CA THR A 127 -0.16 -6.33 -4.16
C THR A 127 -0.20 -6.46 -2.64
N PHE A 128 0.84 -5.97 -1.99
CA PHE A 128 0.86 -5.77 -0.54
C PHE A 128 1.48 -4.43 -0.18
N PHE A 129 1.29 -4.00 1.06
CA PHE A 129 1.75 -2.72 1.57
C PHE A 129 2.60 -2.90 2.82
N SER A 130 3.50 -1.95 3.04
CA SER A 130 4.30 -1.84 4.25
C SER A 130 4.37 -0.38 4.70
N PRO A 131 4.57 -0.09 5.99
CA PRO A 131 4.91 1.25 6.44
C PRO A 131 6.16 1.76 5.74
N THR A 132 6.18 3.03 5.35
CA THR A 132 7.43 3.65 4.90
C THR A 132 8.42 3.81 6.05
N GLN A 133 9.70 4.01 5.73
CA GLN A 133 10.69 4.40 6.73
C GLN A 133 10.30 5.67 7.50
N LYS A 134 9.66 6.64 6.84
CA LYS A 134 9.17 7.87 7.49
C LYS A 134 8.13 7.54 8.56
N MET A 135 7.19 6.66 8.24
CA MET A 135 6.17 6.20 9.18
C MET A 135 6.79 5.45 10.37
N MET A 136 7.73 4.53 10.10
CA MET A 136 8.41 3.78 11.17
C MET A 136 9.22 4.71 12.10
N GLN A 137 9.98 5.64 11.53
CA GLN A 137 10.76 6.62 12.30
C GLN A 137 9.89 7.55 13.14
N ALA A 138 8.73 7.97 12.62
CA ALA A 138 7.81 8.85 13.35
C ALA A 138 7.26 8.20 14.62
N VAL A 139 7.08 6.86 14.63
CA VAL A 139 6.50 6.13 15.76
C VAL A 139 7.56 5.61 16.74
N ASN A 140 8.67 5.06 16.24
CA ASN A 140 9.68 4.40 17.07
C ASN A 140 10.65 5.35 17.78
N TYR A 141 10.71 6.62 17.37
CA TYR A 141 11.49 7.67 18.03
C TYR A 141 10.61 8.58 18.91
N VAL A 142 9.55 8.01 19.48
CA VAL A 142 8.72 8.62 20.54
C VAL A 142 9.13 8.08 21.89
#